data_AF-A0A0D6L6P2-F1
#
_entry.id   AF-A0A0D6L6P2-F1
#
_cell.length_a   1.000
_cell.length_b   1.000
_cell.length_c   1.000
_cell.angle_alpha   90.00
_cell.angle_beta   90.00
_cell.angle_gamma   90.00
#
_symmetry.space_group_name_H-M   'P 1'
#
loop_
_entity.id
_entity.type
_entity.pdbx_description
1 polymer ?
#
loop_
_entity_poly.entity_id
_entity_poly.type
_entity_poly.pdbx_seq_one_letter_code
_entity_poly.pdbx_strand_id
1 'polypeptide(L)'
;TISNEERLLEQLEKRLADSEKASDAEECCEHLDNLESLLERVDTTLDVDDEILSMDESYVRDSFARLNDSRRRLADATRERIASLSRAVADCERFEKQMADIQQWSAHVSTLLDLRKSGDVSALDVPDEYK
;
A
#
# COMPACT_ATOMS: atom_id res chain seq x y z
N THR A 1 19.44 -26.04 2.99
CA THR A 1 19.32 -24.89 3.91
C THR A 1 19.65 -23.61 3.17
N ILE A 2 20.89 -23.39 2.74
CA ILE A 2 21.30 -22.22 1.93
C ILE A 2 20.49 -22.04 0.63
N SER A 3 20.32 -23.07 -0.18
CA SER A 3 19.55 -22.98 -1.45
C SER A 3 18.07 -22.59 -1.28
N ASN A 4 17.47 -22.89 -0.12
CA ASN A 4 16.09 -22.48 0.15
C ASN A 4 16.02 -20.99 0.53
N GLU A 5 17.03 -20.50 1.23
CA GLU A 5 17.15 -19.10 1.63
C GLU A 5 17.49 -18.21 0.42
N GLU A 6 18.42 -18.63 -0.43
CA GLU A 6 18.72 -17.95 -1.70
C GLU A 6 17.46 -17.81 -2.57
N ARG A 7 16.67 -18.89 -2.71
CA ARG A 7 15.39 -18.85 -3.43
C ARG A 7 14.37 -17.91 -2.77
N LEU A 8 14.37 -17.80 -1.45
CA LEU A 8 13.48 -16.88 -0.73
C LEU A 8 13.88 -15.43 -0.99
N LEU A 9 15.18 -15.13 -1.00
CA LEU A 9 15.71 -13.82 -1.35
C LEU A 9 15.42 -13.45 -2.81
N GLU A 10 15.59 -14.38 -3.75
CA GLU A 10 15.22 -14.18 -5.15
C GLU A 10 13.73 -13.88 -5.32
N GLN A 11 12.86 -14.56 -4.56
CA GLN A 11 11.42 -14.28 -4.56
C GLN A 11 11.13 -12.88 -4.01
N LEU A 12 11.79 -12.49 -2.92
CA LEU A 12 11.61 -11.18 -2.32
C LEU A 12 12.09 -10.07 -3.26
N GLU A 13 13.26 -10.25 -3.89
CA GLU A 13 13.81 -9.31 -4.88
C GLU A 13 12.88 -9.15 -6.09
N LYS A 14 12.35 -10.27 -6.60
CA LYS A 14 11.39 -10.22 -7.70
C LYS A 14 10.12 -9.47 -7.32
N ARG A 15 9.54 -9.75 -6.14
CA ARG A 15 8.31 -9.08 -5.69
C ARG A 15 8.54 -7.61 -5.38
N LEU A 16 9.73 -7.27 -4.89
CA LEU A 16 10.14 -5.88 -4.68
C LEU A 16 10.14 -5.11 -6.01
N ALA A 17 10.77 -5.67 -7.05
CA ALA A 17 10.81 -5.08 -8.39
C ALA A 17 9.41 -4.99 -9.04
N ASP A 18 8.59 -6.04 -8.89
CA ASP A 18 7.22 -6.02 -9.44
C ASP A 18 6.35 -4.96 -8.75
N SER A 19 6.56 -4.71 -7.45
CA SER A 19 5.81 -3.70 -6.70
C SER A 19 5.98 -2.28 -7.25
N GLU A 20 7.09 -1.98 -7.95
CA GLU A 20 7.32 -0.65 -8.55
C GLU A 20 6.28 -0.29 -9.62
N LYS A 21 5.60 -1.30 -10.18
CA LYS A 21 4.61 -1.14 -11.25
C LYS A 21 3.19 -0.89 -10.73
N ALA A 22 2.98 -0.92 -9.41
CA ALA A 22 1.68 -0.68 -8.78
C ALA A 22 1.13 0.69 -9.20
N SER A 23 -0.10 0.69 -9.71
CA SER A 23 -0.73 1.85 -10.35
C SER A 23 -1.96 2.37 -9.59
N ASP A 24 -2.61 1.51 -8.82
CA ASP A 24 -3.77 1.86 -7.99
C ASP A 24 -3.66 1.32 -6.56
N ALA A 25 -4.65 1.67 -5.73
CA ALA A 25 -4.67 1.30 -4.32
C ALA A 25 -4.83 -0.21 -4.10
N GLU A 26 -5.55 -0.91 -4.98
CA GLU A 26 -5.76 -2.36 -4.89
C GLU A 26 -4.45 -3.09 -5.14
N GLU A 27 -3.76 -2.76 -6.23
CA GLU A 27 -2.42 -3.29 -6.54
C GLU A 27 -1.42 -2.96 -5.43
N CYS A 28 -1.46 -1.74 -4.87
CA CYS A 28 -0.60 -1.37 -3.74
C CYS A 28 -0.83 -2.27 -2.52
N CYS A 29 -2.08 -2.57 -2.17
CA CYS A 29 -2.44 -3.47 -1.07
C CYS A 29 -1.98 -4.90 -1.34
N GLU A 30 -2.20 -5.44 -2.54
CA GLU A 30 -1.71 -6.78 -2.89
C GLU A 30 -0.19 -6.88 -2.77
N HIS A 31 0.54 -5.86 -3.23
CA HIS A 31 2.00 -5.82 -3.11
C HIS A 31 2.45 -5.70 -1.64
N LEU A 32 1.74 -4.96 -0.80
CA LEU A 32 2.00 -4.89 0.64
C LEU A 32 1.90 -6.26 1.29
N ASP A 33 0.77 -6.95 1.15
CA ASP A 33 0.54 -8.26 1.76
C ASP A 33 1.63 -9.27 1.37
N ASN A 34 1.99 -9.27 0.09
CA ASN A 34 3.04 -10.15 -0.44
C ASN A 34 4.42 -9.83 0.14
N LEU A 35 4.79 -8.56 0.21
CA LEU A 35 6.10 -8.13 0.71
C LEU A 35 6.22 -8.32 2.22
N GLU A 36 5.18 -8.00 2.99
CA GLU A 36 5.13 -8.21 4.44
C GLU A 36 5.27 -9.69 4.79
N SER A 37 4.51 -10.57 4.11
CA SER A 37 4.60 -12.01 4.34
C SER A 37 5.98 -12.60 3.97
N LEU A 38 6.58 -12.14 2.86
CA LEU A 38 7.92 -12.61 2.46
C LEU A 38 9.00 -12.09 3.40
N LEU A 39 8.90 -10.84 3.85
CA LEU A 39 9.83 -10.23 4.80
C LEU A 39 9.78 -10.94 6.16
N GLU A 40 8.60 -11.26 6.67
CA GLU A 40 8.42 -12.03 7.92
C GLU A 40 9.10 -13.40 7.82
N ARG A 41 8.97 -14.07 6.67
CA ARG A 41 9.64 -15.34 6.41
C ARG A 41 11.17 -15.19 6.37
N VAL A 42 11.68 -14.11 5.77
CA VAL A 42 13.12 -13.81 5.73
C VAL A 42 13.67 -13.50 7.13
N ASP A 43 12.90 -12.80 7.96
CA ASP A 43 13.31 -12.45 9.33
C ASP A 43 13.23 -13.65 10.29
N THR A 44 12.31 -14.60 10.06
CA THR A 44 12.20 -15.83 10.88
C THR A 44 13.24 -16.90 10.55
N THR A 45 13.85 -16.86 9.36
CA THR A 45 14.89 -17.82 8.95
C THR A 45 16.23 -17.59 9.70
N LEU A 46 16.41 -16.43 10.35
CA LEU A 46 17.60 -16.01 11.10
C LEU A 46 17.99 -16.90 12.28
N ASP A 47 17.03 -17.56 12.93
CA ASP A 47 17.25 -18.24 14.22
C ASP A 47 17.93 -19.61 14.11
N VAL A 48 18.21 -20.10 12.89
CA VAL A 48 18.63 -21.51 12.67
C VAL A 48 20.14 -21.68 12.41
N ASP A 49 20.89 -20.63 12.09
CA ASP A 49 22.22 -20.80 11.48
C ASP A 49 23.44 -20.48 12.37
N ASP A 50 23.26 -20.30 13.68
CA ASP A 50 24.39 -20.14 14.63
C ASP A 50 25.27 -21.41 14.71
N GLU A 51 24.72 -22.58 14.38
CA GLU A 51 25.47 -23.85 14.29
C GLU A 51 26.39 -23.92 13.05
N ILE A 52 26.09 -23.22 11.96
CA ILE A 52 26.89 -23.25 10.72
C ILE A 52 28.17 -22.40 10.86
N LEU A 53 28.11 -21.35 11.69
CA LEU A 53 29.27 -20.51 12.01
C LEU A 53 30.35 -21.27 12.81
N SER A 54 30.03 -22.43 13.38
CA SER A 54 30.98 -23.30 14.09
C SER A 54 31.80 -24.21 13.16
N MET A 55 31.50 -24.28 11.85
CA MET A 55 32.23 -25.12 10.89
C MET A 55 33.48 -24.40 10.33
N ASP A 56 34.60 -25.11 10.32
CA ASP A 56 35.97 -24.63 10.05
C ASP A 56 36.31 -24.50 8.55
N GLU A 57 35.33 -24.10 7.71
CA GLU A 57 35.55 -23.89 6.28
C GLU A 57 35.41 -22.41 5.93
N SER A 58 36.55 -21.73 5.77
CA SER A 58 36.63 -20.31 5.38
C SER A 58 35.75 -19.93 4.19
N TYR A 59 35.57 -20.85 3.22
CA TYR A 59 34.74 -20.63 2.05
C TYR A 59 33.24 -20.59 2.38
N VAL A 60 32.77 -21.48 3.26
CA VAL A 60 31.37 -21.52 3.71
C VAL A 60 31.03 -20.27 4.52
N ARG A 61 31.96 -19.84 5.39
CA ARG A 61 31.82 -18.61 6.18
C ARG A 61 31.71 -17.37 5.30
N ASP A 62 32.55 -17.23 4.28
CA ASP A 62 32.49 -16.11 3.34
C ASP A 62 31.21 -16.10 2.52
N SER A 63 30.75 -17.28 2.06
CA SER A 63 29.49 -17.40 1.33
C SER A 63 28.30 -17.00 2.20
N PHE A 64 28.27 -17.46 3.45
CA PHE A 64 27.22 -17.13 4.41
C PHE A 64 27.23 -15.64 4.78
N ALA A 65 28.40 -15.04 4.97
CA ALA A 65 28.52 -13.60 5.22
C ALA A 65 27.94 -12.77 4.07
N ARG A 66 28.24 -13.14 2.81
CA ARG A 66 27.66 -12.47 1.63
C ARG A 66 26.16 -12.64 1.54
N LEU A 67 25.65 -13.84 1.83
CA LEU A 67 24.22 -14.13 1.82
C LEU A 67 23.49 -13.29 2.87
N ASN A 68 24.04 -13.21 4.09
CA ASN A 68 23.47 -12.43 5.18
C ASN A 68 23.51 -10.92 4.90
N ASP A 69 24.58 -10.42 4.27
CA ASP A 69 24.66 -9.03 3.82
C ASP A 69 23.63 -8.72 2.73
N SER A 70 23.46 -9.62 1.75
CA SER A 70 22.42 -9.50 0.72
C SER A 70 21.03 -9.46 1.33
N ARG A 71 20.76 -10.39 2.26
CA ARG A 71 19.51 -10.48 3.01
C ARG A 71 19.20 -9.20 3.76
N ARG A 72 20.15 -8.65 4.51
CA ARG A 72 19.97 -7.40 5.26
C ARG A 72 19.61 -6.24 4.34
N ARG A 73 20.37 -6.06 3.25
CA ARG A 73 20.11 -5.01 2.26
C ARG A 73 18.73 -5.14 1.64
N LEU A 74 18.34 -6.36 1.26
CA LEU A 74 17.06 -6.63 0.65
C LEU A 74 15.90 -6.42 1.63
N ALA A 75 16.08 -6.83 2.89
CA ALA A 75 15.11 -6.60 3.95
C ALA A 75 14.90 -5.10 4.22
N ASP A 76 15.97 -4.31 4.27
CA ASP A 76 15.87 -2.85 4.46
C ASP A 76 15.18 -2.17 3.28
N ALA A 77 15.55 -2.52 2.04
CA ALA A 77 14.88 -2.03 0.83
C ALA A 77 13.39 -2.41 0.80
N THR A 78 13.05 -3.62 1.24
CA THR A 78 11.66 -4.08 1.35
C THR A 78 10.88 -3.26 2.38
N ARG A 79 11.45 -3.01 3.56
CA ARG A 79 10.81 -2.18 4.60
C ARG A 79 10.55 -0.75 4.11
N GLU A 80 11.51 -0.17 3.39
CA GLU A 80 11.34 1.15 2.77
C GLU A 80 10.21 1.14 1.73
N ARG A 81 10.15 0.10 0.89
CA ARG A 81 9.09 -0.03 -0.10
C ARG A 81 7.72 -0.22 0.54
N ILE A 82 7.59 -1.05 1.57
CA ILE A 82 6.36 -1.21 2.36
C ILE A 82 5.92 0.15 2.90
N ALA A 83 6.80 0.90 3.56
CA ALA A 83 6.46 2.22 4.10
C ALA A 83 6.02 3.24 3.01
N SER A 84 6.57 3.11 1.79
CA SER A 84 6.16 3.92 0.64
C SER A 84 4.75 3.54 0.15
N LEU A 85 4.50 2.25 -0.05
CA LEU A 85 3.19 1.73 -0.47
C LEU A 85 2.09 2.01 0.56
N SER A 86 2.34 1.79 1.85
CA SER A 86 1.36 2.09 2.91
C SER A 86 0.97 3.57 2.93
N ARG A 87 1.92 4.47 2.63
CA ARG A 87 1.62 5.90 2.52
C ARG A 87 0.77 6.19 1.30
N ALA A 88 1.07 5.59 0.15
CA ALA A 88 0.27 5.75 -1.06
C ALA A 88 -1.18 5.28 -0.85
N VAL A 89 -1.38 4.13 -0.21
CA VAL A 89 -2.71 3.62 0.16
C VAL A 89 -3.46 4.60 1.08
N ALA A 90 -2.80 5.08 2.14
CA ALA A 90 -3.41 6.04 3.06
C ALA A 90 -3.78 7.37 2.37
N ASP A 91 -2.98 7.82 1.40
CA ASP A 91 -3.29 9.00 0.60
C ASP A 91 -4.52 8.74 -0.30
N CYS A 92 -4.60 7.57 -0.94
CA CYS A 92 -5.77 7.16 -1.73
C CYS A 92 -7.06 7.16 -0.88
N GLU A 93 -7.06 6.50 0.28
CA GLU A 93 -8.21 6.48 1.20
C GLU A 93 -8.63 7.89 1.63
N ARG A 94 -7.65 8.77 1.88
CA ARG A 94 -7.91 10.16 2.22
C ARG A 94 -8.57 10.91 1.06
N PHE A 95 -8.10 10.72 -0.17
CA PHE A 95 -8.69 11.34 -1.35
C PHE A 95 -10.12 10.86 -1.59
N GLU A 96 -10.39 9.57 -1.43
CA GLU A 96 -11.74 9.01 -1.54
C GLU A 96 -12.70 9.65 -0.52
N LYS A 97 -12.26 9.78 0.73
CA LYS A 97 -13.05 10.45 1.77
C LYS A 97 -13.34 11.91 1.42
N GLN A 98 -12.33 12.66 0.97
CA GLN A 98 -12.52 14.05 0.54
C GLN A 98 -13.49 14.16 -0.63
N MET A 99 -13.43 13.22 -1.57
CA MET A 99 -14.35 13.19 -2.71
C MET A 99 -15.80 12.94 -2.26
N ALA A 100 -16.01 11.99 -1.33
CA ALA A 100 -17.31 11.73 -0.74
C ALA A 100 -17.88 12.96 -0.01
N ASP A 101 -17.06 13.66 0.77
CA ASP A 101 -17.46 14.89 1.47
C ASP A 101 -17.91 15.99 0.48
N ILE A 102 -17.17 16.18 -0.62
CA ILE A 102 -17.51 17.15 -1.68
C ILE A 102 -18.82 16.75 -2.39
N GLN A 103 -19.00 15.47 -2.70
CA GLN A 103 -20.22 14.97 -3.31
C GLN A 103 -21.45 15.20 -2.41
N GLN A 104 -21.31 14.93 -1.11
CA GLN A 104 -22.36 15.19 -0.13
C GLN A 104 -22.69 16.68 -0.04
N TRP A 105 -21.68 17.55 0.02
CA TRP A 105 -21.89 19.00 0.04
C TRP A 105 -22.58 19.50 -1.23
N SER A 106 -22.15 19.02 -2.40
CA SER A 106 -22.75 19.37 -3.69
C SER A 106 -24.22 18.96 -3.78
N ALA A 107 -24.56 17.76 -3.30
CA ALA A 107 -25.93 17.27 -3.24
C ALA A 107 -26.80 18.13 -2.30
N HIS A 108 -26.24 18.54 -1.16
CA HIS A 108 -26.94 19.43 -0.22
C HIS A 108 -27.23 20.80 -0.85
N VAL A 109 -26.23 21.43 -1.49
CA VAL A 109 -26.41 22.71 -2.17
C VAL A 109 -27.43 22.62 -3.29
N SER A 110 -27.39 21.55 -4.09
CA SER A 110 -28.35 21.31 -5.17
C SER A 110 -29.78 21.23 -4.63
N THR A 111 -29.99 20.52 -3.52
CA THR A 111 -31.29 20.43 -2.85
C THR A 111 -31.80 21.81 -2.38
N LEU A 112 -30.92 22.63 -1.79
CA LEU A 112 -31.28 23.99 -1.36
C LEU A 112 -31.68 24.88 -2.55
N LEU A 113 -30.95 24.78 -3.66
CA LEU A 113 -31.24 25.54 -4.88
C LEU A 113 -32.57 25.11 -5.51
N ASP A 114 -32.87 23.81 -5.53
CA ASP A 114 -34.15 23.29 -6.03
C ASP A 114 -35.33 23.73 -5.17
N LEU A 115 -35.18 23.70 -3.85
CA LEU A 115 -36.18 24.23 -2.92
C LEU A 115 -36.44 25.71 -3.17
N ARG A 116 -35.37 26.52 -3.29
CA ARG A 116 -35.51 27.95 -3.60
C ARG A 116 -36.21 28.17 -4.94
N LYS A 117 -35.79 27.46 -5.99
CA LYS A 117 -36.42 27.54 -7.31
C LYS A 117 -37.92 27.22 -7.22
N SER A 118 -38.30 26.19 -6.47
CA SER A 118 -39.72 25.85 -6.29
C SER A 118 -40.50 26.94 -5.54
N GLY A 119 -39.88 27.59 -4.54
CA GLY A 119 -40.46 28.72 -3.82
C GLY A 119 -40.61 29.97 -4.68
N ASP A 120 -39.60 30.30 -5.49
CA ASP A 120 -39.64 31.43 -6.43
C ASP A 120 -40.72 31.22 -7.51
N VAL A 121 -40.90 30.00 -8.01
CA VAL A 121 -42.00 29.64 -8.94
C VAL A 121 -43.36 29.81 -8.26
N SER A 122 -43.53 29.29 -7.04
CA SER A 122 -44.80 29.40 -6.30
C SER A 122 -45.18 30.85 -5.94
N ALA A 123 -44.20 31.74 -5.75
CA ALA A 123 -44.44 33.15 -5.44
C ALA A 123 -44.83 33.98 -6.68
N LEU A 124 -44.51 33.50 -7.89
CA LEU A 124 -44.89 34.11 -9.17
C LEU A 124 -46.29 33.69 -9.64
N ASP A 125 -46.84 32.59 -9.11
CA ASP A 125 -48.23 32.13 -9.30
C ASP A 125 -49.21 32.95 -8.42
N VAL A 126 -49.17 34.27 -8.51
CA VAL A 126 -50.23 35.13 -7.94
C VAL A 126 -51.44 35.05 -8.88
N PRO A 127 -52.63 34.62 -8.43
CA PRO A 127 -53.82 34.57 -9.27
C PRO A 127 -54.13 35.96 -9.86
N ASP A 128 -54.40 36.00 -11.18
CA ASP A 128 -54.75 37.22 -11.95
C ASP A 128 -56.07 37.89 -11.47
N GLU A 129 -56.67 37.44 -10.38
CA GLU A 129 -57.94 37.90 -9.82
C GLU A 129 -57.87 39.31 -9.18
N TYR A 130 -56.72 39.98 -9.23
CA TYR A 130 -56.53 41.36 -8.76
C TYR A 130 -56.00 42.30 -9.88
N LYS A 131 -56.49 42.17 -11.11
CA LYS A 131 -56.34 43.18 -12.17
C LYS A 131 -57.68 43.75 -12.62
#